data_AF-A0A4Z0D6A9-F1
#
_entry.id   AF-A0A4Z0D6A9-F1
#
_cell.length_a   1.000
_cell.length_b   1.000
_cell.length_c   1.000
_cell.angle_alpha   90.00
_cell.angle_beta   90.00
_cell.angle_gamma   90.00
#
_symmetry.space_group_name_H-M   'P 1'
#
loop_
_entity.id
_entity.type
_entity.pdbx_description
1 polymer ?
#
loop_
_entity_poly.entity_id
_entity_poly.type
_entity_poly.pdbx_seq_one_letter_code
_entity_poly.pdbx_strand_id
1 'polypeptide(L)'
;MKLKTNKDKTTITVLNQVKYLGYVFYRKGKRRFRVHTTNIRKLKDKLIVVTDRSNGMSIEGMKTKLNQIIRGWVQYFKLADMKTLMKSMDERLRRIRMITWKRWKKFKTKI
;
A
#
# COMPACT_ATOMS: atom_id res chain seq x y z
N MET A 1 17.92 -33.39 12.23
CA MET A 1 17.91 -31.98 12.71
C MET A 1 16.84 -31.83 13.80
N LYS A 2 17.17 -31.34 15.01
CA LYS A 2 16.19 -31.06 16.08
C LYS A 2 15.99 -29.54 16.21
N LEU A 3 14.93 -29.00 15.60
CA LEU A 3 14.58 -27.58 15.68
C LEU A 3 13.47 -27.34 16.69
N LYS A 4 13.64 -26.34 17.56
CA LYS A 4 12.63 -25.93 18.54
C LYS A 4 11.62 -24.99 17.89
N THR A 5 10.33 -25.31 18.00
CA THR A 5 9.24 -24.47 17.49
C THR A 5 9.01 -23.25 18.37
N ASN A 6 8.70 -22.12 17.72
CA ASN A 6 8.29 -20.90 18.41
C ASN A 6 6.78 -20.99 18.70
N LYS A 7 6.41 -21.10 19.98
CA LYS A 7 5.02 -21.25 20.42
C LYS A 7 4.18 -19.99 20.19
N ASP A 8 4.78 -18.81 20.25
CA ASP A 8 4.08 -17.52 20.08
C ASP A 8 3.62 -17.29 18.63
N LYS A 9 4.34 -17.87 17.66
CA LYS A 9 4.01 -17.78 16.23
C LYS A 9 3.09 -18.91 15.75
N THR A 10 2.94 -19.97 16.54
CA THR A 10 2.27 -21.20 16.13
C THR A 10 0.93 -21.31 16.84
N THR A 11 -0.15 -21.00 16.15
CA THR A 11 -1.50 -21.01 16.74
C THR A 11 -2.47 -21.76 15.85
N ILE A 12 -3.34 -22.58 16.46
CA ILE A 12 -4.48 -23.19 15.78
C ILE A 12 -5.59 -22.14 15.77
N THR A 13 -5.92 -21.61 14.60
CA THR A 13 -6.94 -20.56 14.45
C THR A 13 -7.70 -20.76 13.15
N VAL A 14 -8.90 -20.19 13.07
CA VAL A 14 -9.72 -20.21 11.86
C VAL A 14 -8.96 -19.54 10.71
N LEU A 15 -9.01 -20.15 9.52
CA LEU A 15 -8.32 -19.68 8.31
C LEU A 15 -8.50 -18.19 8.02
N ASN A 16 -9.65 -17.61 8.39
CA ASN A 16 -9.98 -16.21 8.13
C ASN A 16 -9.23 -15.21 9.01
N GLN A 17 -8.59 -15.66 10.09
CA GLN A 17 -7.87 -14.83 11.06
C GLN A 17 -6.36 -15.01 10.98
N VAL A 18 -5.89 -16.03 10.26
CA VAL A 18 -4.46 -16.33 10.12
C VAL A 18 -3.86 -15.49 8.99
N LYS A 19 -2.75 -14.83 9.31
CA LYS A 19 -1.89 -14.14 8.35
C LYS A 19 -0.79 -15.09 7.87
N TYR A 20 -0.69 -15.31 6.57
CA TYR A 20 0.41 -16.06 5.96
C TYR A 20 1.09 -15.23 4.88
N LEU A 21 2.39 -14.97 5.02
CA LEU A 21 3.20 -14.16 4.08
C LEU A 21 2.60 -12.78 3.74
N GLY A 22 1.74 -12.25 4.63
CA GLY A 22 1.04 -10.98 4.41
C GLY A 22 -0.32 -11.08 3.74
N TYR A 23 -0.75 -12.28 3.38
CA TYR A 23 -2.09 -12.61 2.93
C TYR A 23 -2.97 -13.05 4.09
N VAL A 24 -4.27 -12.86 3.91
CA VAL A 24 -5.35 -13.37 4.76
C VAL A 24 -6.31 -14.12 3.86
N PHE A 25 -6.69 -15.31 4.30
CA PHE A 25 -7.67 -16.11 3.58
C PHE A 25 -9.07 -15.65 3.97
N TYR A 26 -10.01 -15.72 3.05
CA TYR A 26 -11.42 -15.60 3.40
C TYR A 26 -12.28 -16.43 2.46
N ARG A 27 -13.48 -16.75 2.91
CA ARG A 27 -14.45 -17.52 2.14
C ARG A 27 -15.63 -16.63 1.76
N LYS A 28 -15.85 -16.44 0.45
CA LYS A 28 -17.07 -15.84 -0.12
C LYS A 28 -17.51 -16.72 -1.29
N GLY A 29 -18.20 -17.81 -0.99
CA GLY A 29 -18.44 -18.94 -1.90
C GLY A 29 -17.18 -19.75 -2.15
N LYS A 30 -16.20 -19.17 -2.88
CA LYS A 30 -14.86 -19.73 -3.13
C LYS A 30 -13.82 -19.19 -2.13
N ARG A 31 -12.69 -19.89 -1.97
CA ARG A 31 -11.52 -19.41 -1.20
C ARG A 31 -10.86 -18.26 -1.96
N ARG A 32 -10.71 -17.11 -1.30
CA ARG A 32 -10.09 -15.90 -1.87
C ARG A 32 -8.99 -15.38 -0.96
N PHE A 33 -8.14 -14.53 -1.52
CA PHE A 33 -7.05 -13.88 -0.81
C PHE A 33 -7.33 -12.40 -0.61
N ARG A 34 -7.00 -11.89 0.57
CA ARG A 34 -6.97 -10.47 0.89
C ARG A 34 -5.59 -10.11 1.43
N VAL A 35 -5.18 -8.85 1.27
CA VAL A 35 -3.96 -8.33 1.90
C VAL A 35 -4.22 -8.07 3.39
N HIS A 36 -3.33 -8.52 4.26
CA HIS A 36 -3.43 -8.26 5.70
C HIS A 36 -3.39 -6.76 6.01
N THR A 37 -4.17 -6.31 7.00
CA THR A 37 -4.31 -4.90 7.37
C THR A 37 -2.99 -4.22 7.72
N THR A 38 -2.07 -4.92 8.40
CA THR A 38 -0.70 -4.41 8.68
C THR A 38 0.06 -4.03 7.42
N ASN A 39 -0.05 -4.84 6.36
CA ASN A 39 0.65 -4.57 5.11
C ASN A 39 0.00 -3.41 4.36
N ILE A 40 -1.33 -3.33 4.40
CA ILE A 40 -2.06 -2.17 3.88
C ILE A 40 -1.63 -0.88 4.59
N ARG A 41 -1.46 -0.90 5.92
CA ARG A 41 -0.95 0.24 6.69
C ARG A 41 0.45 0.63 6.24
N LYS A 42 1.39 -0.33 6.17
CA LYS A 42 2.76 -0.10 5.68
C LYS A 42 2.80 0.55 4.30
N LEU A 43 1.92 0.12 3.38
CA LEU A 43 1.82 0.74 2.06
C LEU A 43 1.33 2.18 2.16
N LYS A 44 0.27 2.43 2.93
CA LYS A 44 -0.27 3.77 3.16
C LYS A 44 0.78 4.71 3.74
N ASP A 45 1.55 4.25 4.72
CA ASP A 45 2.61 5.04 5.36
C ASP A 45 3.70 5.41 4.36
N LYS A 46 4.17 4.45 3.55
CA LYS A 46 5.12 4.71 2.46
C LYS A 46 4.61 5.75 1.47
N LEU A 47 3.35 5.66 1.06
CA LEU A 47 2.75 6.63 0.13
C LEU A 47 2.62 8.01 0.75
N ILE A 48 2.26 8.10 2.03
CA ILE A 48 2.15 9.39 2.75
C ILE A 48 3.50 10.09 2.82
N VAL A 49 4.58 9.38 3.12
CA VAL A 49 5.95 9.92 3.17
C VAL A 49 6.38 10.44 1.80
N VAL A 50 6.13 9.68 0.74
CA VAL A 50 6.50 10.10 -0.63
C VAL A 50 5.69 11.30 -1.09
N THR A 51 4.41 11.36 -0.75
CA THR A 51 3.52 12.46 -1.14
C THR A 51 3.51 13.61 -0.12
N ASP A 52 4.45 13.65 0.83
CA ASP A 52 4.44 14.67 1.87
C ASP A 52 4.65 16.09 1.31
N ARG A 53 4.01 17.08 1.96
CA ARG A 53 4.03 18.49 1.53
C ARG A 53 5.35 19.20 1.84
N SER A 54 6.17 18.65 2.74
CA SER A 54 7.52 19.15 3.05
C SER A 54 8.59 18.45 2.21
N ASN A 55 8.21 17.45 1.40
CA ASN A 55 9.14 16.68 0.61
C ASN A 55 9.73 17.50 -0.55
N GLY A 56 11.07 17.62 -0.57
CA GLY A 56 11.84 18.37 -1.56
C GLY A 56 11.96 17.71 -2.94
N MET A 57 11.44 16.48 -3.13
CA MET A 57 11.54 15.77 -4.42
C MET A 57 10.86 16.50 -5.58
N SER A 58 11.40 16.42 -6.80
CA SER A 58 10.71 16.92 -8.01
C SER A 58 9.37 16.18 -8.23
N ILE A 59 8.43 16.79 -8.97
CA ILE A 59 7.12 16.15 -9.27
C ILE A 59 7.35 14.84 -10.04
N GLU A 60 8.29 14.86 -10.98
CA GLU A 60 8.65 13.68 -11.77
C GLU A 60 9.30 12.59 -10.92
N GLY A 61 10.25 12.96 -10.03
CA GLY A 61 10.84 12.01 -9.08
C GLY A 61 9.79 11.39 -8.15
N MET A 62 8.83 12.19 -7.69
CA MET A 62 7.70 11.70 -6.90
C MET A 62 6.84 10.70 -7.70
N LYS A 63 6.49 11.02 -8.95
CA LYS A 63 5.73 10.11 -9.83
C LYS A 63 6.47 8.78 -10.03
N THR A 64 7.77 8.83 -10.33
CA THR A 64 8.60 7.64 -10.52
C THR A 64 8.66 6.79 -9.25
N LYS A 65 8.85 7.41 -8.08
CA LYS A 65 8.90 6.68 -6.81
C LYS A 65 7.56 6.04 -6.47
N LEU A 66 6.45 6.74 -6.70
CA LEU A 66 5.10 6.20 -6.52
C LEU A 66 4.86 5.01 -7.43
N ASN A 67 5.21 5.11 -8.71
CA ASN A 67 5.09 4.03 -9.69
C ASN A 67 5.88 2.79 -9.25
N GLN A 68 7.13 2.96 -8.79
CA GLN A 68 7.95 1.85 -8.29
C GLN A 68 7.29 1.14 -7.09
N ILE A 69 6.82 1.90 -6.11
CA ILE A 69 6.16 1.36 -4.90
C ILE A 69 4.89 0.59 -5.28
N ILE A 70 4.03 1.20 -6.10
CA ILE A 70 2.76 0.61 -6.50
C ILE A 70 3.00 -0.65 -7.33
N ARG A 71 3.92 -0.60 -8.31
CA ARG A 71 4.24 -1.74 -9.18
C ARG A 71 4.76 -2.93 -8.37
N GLY A 72 5.72 -2.70 -7.47
CA GLY A 72 6.24 -3.75 -6.59
C GLY A 72 5.15 -4.35 -5.69
N TRP A 73 4.27 -3.50 -5.15
CA TRP A 73 3.16 -3.95 -4.32
C TRP A 73 2.14 -4.81 -5.07
N VAL A 74 1.72 -4.35 -6.25
CA VAL A 74 0.77 -5.08 -7.12
C VAL A 74 1.35 -6.42 -7.50
N GLN A 75 2.63 -6.46 -7.88
CA GLN A 75 3.28 -7.70 -8.28
C GLN A 75 3.32 -8.71 -7.13
N TYR A 76 3.67 -8.25 -5.92
CA TYR A 76 3.72 -9.13 -4.75
C TYR A 76 2.34 -9.63 -4.34
N PHE A 77 1.31 -8.77 -4.37
CA PHE A 77 -0.06 -9.07 -3.93
C PHE A 77 -1.02 -9.47 -5.07
N LYS A 78 -0.51 -9.90 -6.23
CA LYS A 78 -1.29 -10.17 -7.44
C LYS A 78 -2.49 -11.11 -7.25
N LEU A 79 -2.43 -12.01 -6.26
CA LEU A 79 -3.48 -12.99 -5.95
C LEU A 79 -4.62 -12.41 -5.09
N ALA A 80 -4.45 -11.24 -4.50
CA ALA A 80 -5.41 -10.65 -3.58
C ALA A 80 -6.48 -9.82 -4.30
N ASP A 81 -7.69 -9.83 -3.75
CA ASP A 81 -8.77 -8.92 -4.16
C ASP A 81 -8.40 -7.48 -3.74
N MET A 82 -7.83 -6.72 -4.68
CA MET A 82 -7.27 -5.38 -4.42
C MET A 82 -8.10 -4.21 -4.97
N LYS A 83 -9.18 -4.46 -5.72
CA LYS A 83 -9.93 -3.40 -6.45
C LYS A 83 -10.40 -2.25 -5.54
N THR A 84 -11.02 -2.58 -4.40
CA THR A 84 -11.51 -1.59 -3.43
C THR A 84 -10.35 -0.87 -2.74
N LEU A 85 -9.29 -1.60 -2.40
CA LEU A 85 -8.09 -1.03 -1.79
C LEU A 85 -7.43 0.00 -2.73
N MET A 86 -7.26 -0.34 -4.01
CA MET A 86 -6.66 0.53 -5.00
C MET A 86 -7.47 1.80 -5.23
N LYS A 87 -8.81 1.70 -5.27
CA LYS A 87 -9.67 2.89 -5.36
C LYS A 87 -9.45 3.84 -4.18
N SER A 88 -9.42 3.32 -2.95
CA SER A 88 -9.17 4.14 -1.75
C SER A 88 -7.78 4.78 -1.72
N MET A 89 -6.80 4.11 -2.34
CA MET A 89 -5.43 4.63 -2.45
C MET A 89 -5.35 5.74 -3.50
N ASP A 90 -5.99 5.56 -4.66
CA ASP A 90 -6.07 6.57 -5.71
C ASP A 90 -6.71 7.86 -5.22
N GLU A 91 -7.82 7.75 -4.46
CA GLU A 91 -8.46 8.89 -3.80
C GLU A 91 -7.49 9.69 -2.92
N ARG A 92 -6.62 9.01 -2.16
CA ARG A 92 -5.57 9.66 -1.36
C ARG A 92 -4.48 10.30 -2.21
N LEU A 93 -4.13 9.70 -3.35
CA LEU A 93 -3.11 10.22 -4.27
C LEU A 93 -3.56 11.48 -5.01
N ARG A 94 -4.87 11.78 -5.07
CA ARG A 94 -5.38 13.07 -5.58
C ARG A 94 -4.77 14.28 -4.86
N ARG A 95 -4.23 14.10 -3.64
CA ARG A 95 -3.44 15.13 -2.93
C ARG A 95 -2.25 15.68 -3.72
N ILE A 96 -1.74 14.95 -4.72
CA ILE A 96 -0.67 15.43 -5.60
C ILE A 96 -1.07 16.76 -6.26
N ARG A 97 -2.35 16.94 -6.60
CA ARG A 97 -2.86 18.21 -7.14
C ARG A 97 -2.63 19.38 -6.19
N MET A 98 -2.88 19.18 -4.90
CA MET A 98 -2.61 20.20 -3.87
C MET A 98 -1.11 20.49 -3.74
N ILE A 99 -0.24 19.49 -3.89
CA ILE A 99 1.22 19.67 -3.85
C ILE A 99 1.67 20.51 -5.05
N THR A 100 1.18 20.20 -6.24
CA THR A 100 1.44 20.98 -7.45
C THR A 100 0.99 22.43 -7.28
N TRP A 101 -0.22 22.63 -6.74
CA TRP A 101 -0.74 23.98 -6.46
C TRP A 101 0.13 24.75 -5.47
N LYS A 102 0.56 24.13 -4.35
CA LYS A 102 1.45 24.76 -3.37
C LYS A 102 2.79 25.18 -3.98
N ARG A 103 3.29 24.44 -4.99
CA ARG A 103 4.54 24.77 -5.69
C ARG A 103 4.39 25.96 -6.63
N TRP A 104 3.19 26.23 -7.13
CA TRP A 104 2.90 27.41 -7.95
C TRP A 104 2.89 28.67 -7.07
N LYS A 105 4.08 29.19 -6.76
CA LYS A 105 4.28 30.38 -5.91
C LYS A 105 3.95 31.70 -6.61
N LYS A 106 4.01 31.75 -7.94
CA LYS A 106 3.73 32.95 -8.75
C LYS A 106 2.53 32.69 -9.66
N PHE A 107 1.62 33.67 -9.74
CA PHE A 107 0.44 33.58 -10.61
C PHE A 107 0.80 33.46 -12.09
N LYS A 108 1.93 34.05 -12.52
CA LYS A 108 2.43 33.97 -13.92
C LYS A 108 2.92 32.58 -14.33
N THR A 109 3.13 31.66 -13.39
CA THR A 109 3.61 30.30 -13.64
C THR A 109 2.46 29.28 -13.70
N LYS A 110 1.22 29.77 -13.74
CA LYS A 110 -0.01 29.00 -13.88
C LYS A 110 -0.27 28.88 -15.40
N ILE A 111 -0.10 27.68 -15.94
CA ILE A 111 -0.48 27.33 -17.32
C ILE A 111 -1.90 26.78 -17.29
#